data_AF-A0ABD3XC58-F1
#
_entry.id   AF-A0ABD3XC58-F1
#
_cell.length_a   1.000
_cell.length_b   1.000
_cell.length_c   1.000
_cell.angle_alpha   90.00
_cell.angle_beta   90.00
_cell.angle_gamma   90.00
#
_symmetry.space_group_name_H-M   'P 1'
#
loop_
_entity.id
_entity.type
_entity.pdbx_description
1 polymer ?
#
loop_
_entity_poly.entity_id
_entity_poly.type
_entity_poly.pdbx_seq_one_letter_code
_entity_poly.pdbx_strand_id
1 'polypeptide(L)'
;MLSAYVSNHQRDWDEYVPLVMMAYRSSVHERTGTTPVLMTFGREITLPIDIVFDDPEKQSSESQKYKTDYAIELKERLNEIYELSRKKMQLSVENMKMNHDLRVNLHNYTIGDKVWYFDHKRIYFGV
;
A
#
# COMPACT_ATOMS: atom_id res chain seq x y z
N MET A 1 -7.49 -0.37 -9.26
CA MET A 1 -7.36 -1.85 -9.32
C MET A 1 -8.71 -2.52 -9.53
N LEU A 2 -9.72 -2.30 -8.68
CA LEU A 2 -11.02 -2.96 -8.84
C LEU A 2 -11.68 -2.67 -10.20
N SER A 3 -11.72 -1.41 -10.64
CA SER A 3 -12.31 -1.00 -11.93
C SER A 3 -11.68 -1.65 -13.17
N ALA A 4 -10.51 -2.29 -13.05
CA ALA A 4 -9.88 -3.01 -14.16
C ALA A 4 -10.45 -4.43 -14.35
N TYR A 5 -11.14 -4.98 -13.34
CA TYR A 5 -11.67 -6.35 -13.33
C TYR A 5 -13.19 -6.41 -13.43
N VAL A 6 -13.88 -5.34 -13.02
CA VAL A 6 -15.33 -5.26 -13.03
C VAL A 6 -15.84 -5.01 -14.46
N SER A 7 -16.96 -5.63 -14.84
CA SER A 7 -17.62 -5.39 -16.12
C SER A 7 -17.97 -3.92 -16.36
N ASN A 8 -18.21 -3.56 -17.62
CA ASN A 8 -18.60 -2.20 -18.01
C ASN A 8 -19.83 -1.66 -17.26
N HIS A 9 -20.72 -2.56 -16.82
CA HIS A 9 -21.95 -2.19 -16.10
C HIS A 9 -21.78 -2.11 -14.58
N GLN A 10 -20.60 -2.48 -14.07
CA GLN A 10 -20.22 -2.39 -12.66
C GLN A 10 -21.11 -3.13 -11.66
N ARG A 11 -21.72 -4.26 -12.08
CA ARG A 11 -22.68 -5.03 -11.24
C ARG A 11 -22.10 -6.28 -10.60
N ASP A 12 -20.89 -6.64 -10.97
CA ASP A 12 -20.15 -7.86 -10.63
C ASP A 12 -18.96 -7.57 -9.70
N TRP A 13 -18.89 -6.35 -9.14
CA TRP A 13 -17.74 -5.92 -8.35
C TRP A 13 -17.55 -6.74 -7.08
N ASP A 14 -18.64 -7.18 -6.45
CA ASP A 14 -18.66 -7.98 -5.24
C ASP A 14 -18.06 -9.37 -5.45
N GLU A 15 -18.17 -9.94 -6.65
CA GLU A 15 -17.52 -11.20 -7.02
C GLU A 15 -15.98 -11.07 -7.03
N TYR A 16 -15.46 -9.91 -7.46
CA TYR A 16 -14.02 -9.68 -7.61
C TYR A 16 -13.35 -9.12 -6.34
N VAL A 17 -14.11 -8.53 -5.42
CA VAL A 17 -13.57 -7.94 -4.18
C VAL A 17 -12.67 -8.91 -3.42
N PRO A 18 -13.06 -10.18 -3.15
CA PRO A 18 -12.19 -11.11 -2.42
C PRO A 18 -10.85 -11.35 -3.11
N LEU A 19 -10.85 -11.48 -4.44
CA LEU A 19 -9.64 -11.71 -5.24
C LEU A 19 -8.72 -10.48 -5.23
N VAL A 20 -9.28 -9.29 -5.46
CA VAL A 20 -8.53 -8.03 -5.42
C VAL A 20 -7.96 -7.78 -4.03
N MET A 21 -8.72 -8.07 -2.97
CA MET A 21 -8.27 -7.94 -1.60
C MET A 21 -7.14 -8.92 -1.27
N MET A 22 -7.20 -10.16 -1.76
CA MET A 22 -6.10 -11.12 -1.61
C MET A 22 -4.83 -10.61 -2.29
N ALA A 23 -4.93 -10.19 -3.57
CA ALA A 23 -3.81 -9.66 -4.32
C ALA A 23 -3.21 -8.41 -3.66
N TYR A 24 -4.05 -7.49 -3.17
CA TYR A 24 -3.59 -6.31 -2.45
C TYR A 24 -2.84 -6.67 -1.16
N ARG A 25 -3.37 -7.63 -0.38
CA ARG A 25 -2.79 -8.05 0.90
C ARG A 25 -1.45 -8.78 0.74
N SER A 26 -1.24 -9.49 -0.36
CA SER A 26 -0.01 -10.25 -0.63
C SER A 26 1.01 -9.49 -1.50
N SER A 27 0.65 -8.33 -2.06
CA SER A 27 1.57 -7.54 -2.87
C SER A 27 2.38 -6.59 -2.01
N VAL A 28 3.68 -6.47 -2.31
CA VAL A 28 4.55 -5.50 -1.64
C VAL A 28 4.09 -4.09 -2.00
N HIS A 29 3.75 -3.29 -0.99
CA HIS A 29 3.30 -1.93 -1.21
C HIS A 29 4.52 -1.01 -1.37
N GLU A 30 4.64 -0.31 -2.50
CA GLU A 30 5.84 0.46 -2.89
C GLU A 30 6.35 1.40 -1.78
N ARG A 31 5.43 2.13 -1.14
CA ARG A 31 5.78 3.12 -0.10
C ARG A 31 6.31 2.51 1.20
N THR A 32 5.81 1.33 1.59
CA THR A 32 6.21 0.67 2.84
C THR A 32 7.29 -0.39 2.60
N GLY A 33 7.43 -0.89 1.37
CA GLY A 33 8.35 -1.97 1.03
C GLY A 33 7.98 -3.32 1.64
N THR A 34 6.76 -3.46 2.17
CA THR A 34 6.25 -4.65 2.87
C THR A 34 4.83 -4.97 2.39
N THR A 35 4.41 -6.22 2.55
CA THR A 35 3.02 -6.61 2.24
C THR A 35 2.09 -6.17 3.38
N PRO A 36 0.84 -5.77 3.10
CA PRO A 36 -0.13 -5.40 4.15
C PRO A 36 -0.41 -6.54 5.13
N VAL A 37 -0.39 -7.79 4.66
CA VAL A 37 -0.67 -8.95 5.50
C VAL A 37 0.45 -9.21 6.51
N LEU A 38 1.70 -9.04 6.09
CA LEU A 38 2.87 -9.13 6.96
C LEU A 38 2.83 -8.09 8.07
N MET A 39 2.46 -6.83 7.77
CA MET A 39 2.34 -5.80 8.80
C MET A 39 1.21 -6.07 9.81
N THR A 40 0.13 -6.74 9.37
CA THR A 40 -1.04 -7.00 10.22
C THR A 40 -0.85 -8.23 11.10
N PHE A 41 -0.32 -9.32 10.54
CA PHE A 41 -0.25 -10.62 11.20
C PHE A 41 1.18 -11.06 11.55
N GLY A 42 2.19 -10.29 11.15
CA GLY A 42 3.59 -10.62 11.34
C GLY A 42 4.08 -11.77 10.46
N ARG A 43 3.26 -12.30 9.57
CA ARG A 43 3.60 -13.41 8.67
C ARG A 43 2.95 -13.23 7.30
N GLU A 44 3.57 -13.83 6.29
CA GLU A 44 3.00 -13.88 4.95
C GLU A 44 1.87 -14.90 4.86
N ILE A 45 0.96 -14.69 3.90
CA ILE A 45 -0.05 -15.71 3.56
C ILE A 45 0.50 -16.62 2.48
N THR A 46 0.12 -17.90 2.56
CA THR A 46 0.38 -18.86 1.50
C THR A 46 -0.60 -18.63 0.35
N LEU A 47 -0.10 -18.28 -0.82
CA LEU A 47 -0.89 -18.17 -2.03
C LEU A 47 -0.99 -19.52 -2.75
N PRO A 48 -2.02 -19.74 -3.60
CA PRO A 48 -2.10 -20.95 -4.41
C PRO A 48 -0.84 -21.22 -5.25
N ILE A 49 -0.19 -20.15 -5.72
CA ILE A 49 1.07 -20.24 -6.47
C ILE A 49 2.22 -20.75 -5.59
N ASP A 50 2.28 -20.36 -4.32
CA ASP A 50 3.31 -20.84 -3.39
C ASP A 50 3.21 -22.35 -3.17
N ILE A 51 1.99 -22.92 -3.20
CA ILE A 51 1.76 -24.37 -3.06
C ILE A 51 2.22 -25.12 -4.31
N VAL A 52 1.98 -24.56 -5.49
CA VAL A 52 2.38 -25.18 -6.76
C VAL A 52 3.90 -25.18 -6.92
N PHE A 53 4.57 -24.14 -6.43
CA PHE A 53 6.01 -23.96 -6.52
C PHE A 53 6.73 -24.21 -5.18
N ASP A 54 6.16 -25.07 -4.33
CA ASP A 54 6.52 -25.25 -2.92
C ASP A 54 8.02 -25.12 -2.64
N ASP A 55 8.35 -24.20 -1.75
CA ASP A 55 9.72 -23.96 -1.27
C ASP A 55 9.90 -24.67 0.07
N PRO A 56 10.64 -25.79 0.12
CA PRO A 56 10.82 -26.58 1.35
C PRO A 56 11.49 -25.76 2.48
N GLU A 57 12.17 -24.65 2.18
CA GLU A 57 12.79 -23.80 3.20
C GLU A 57 11.75 -23.01 4.02
N LYS A 58 10.64 -22.57 3.41
CA LYS A 58 9.59 -21.80 4.12
C LYS A 58 8.89 -22.60 5.21
N GLN A 59 8.69 -23.90 5.03
CA GLN A 59 8.00 -24.77 5.99
C GLN A 59 8.86 -25.12 7.21
N SER A 60 10.18 -25.14 7.04
CA SER A 60 11.14 -25.52 8.09
C SER A 60 11.25 -24.48 9.21
N SER A 61 10.93 -23.22 8.92
CA SER A 61 11.06 -22.10 9.87
C SER A 61 9.91 -22.05 10.89
N GLU A 62 8.72 -22.50 10.51
CA GLU A 62 7.48 -22.34 11.29
C GLU A 62 7.19 -23.57 12.17
N SER A 63 7.76 -24.73 11.83
CA SER A 63 7.45 -26.03 12.45
C SER A 63 8.21 -26.32 13.76
N GLN A 64 9.26 -25.56 14.08
CA GLN A 64 10.21 -25.92 15.15
C GLN A 64 10.18 -25.06 16.42
N LYS A 65 9.40 -23.97 16.50
CA LYS A 65 9.43 -23.06 17.67
C LYS A 65 8.29 -23.35 18.66
N TYR A 66 8.69 -23.81 19.85
CA TYR A 66 7.82 -24.22 20.95
C TYR A 66 6.91 -23.10 21.50
N LYS A 67 5.74 -23.52 22.01
CA LYS A 67 4.53 -22.73 22.31
C LYS A 67 4.56 -21.76 23.52
N THR A 68 5.70 -21.48 24.15
CA THR A 68 5.70 -20.66 25.38
C THR A 68 6.01 -19.18 25.18
N ASP A 69 6.49 -18.74 24.01
CA ASP A 69 6.90 -17.34 23.82
C ASP A 69 6.50 -16.68 22.48
N TYR A 70 5.50 -17.25 21.79
CA TYR A 70 5.06 -16.76 20.48
C TYR A 70 4.62 -15.29 20.49
N ALA A 71 3.99 -14.84 21.59
CA ALA A 71 3.49 -13.47 21.67
C ALA A 71 4.63 -12.43 21.75
N ILE A 72 5.73 -12.74 22.45
CA ILE A 72 6.90 -11.86 22.53
C ILE A 72 7.62 -11.85 21.19
N GLU A 73 7.87 -13.01 20.58
CA GLU A 73 8.47 -13.11 19.25
C GLU A 73 7.65 -12.37 18.19
N LEU A 74 6.32 -12.54 18.18
CA LEU A 74 5.45 -11.84 17.26
C LEU A 74 5.55 -10.32 17.44
N LYS A 75 5.62 -9.84 18.68
CA LYS A 75 5.77 -8.41 18.99
C LYS A 75 7.10 -7.87 18.49
N GLU A 76 8.19 -8.58 18.73
CA GLU A 76 9.53 -8.20 18.25
C GLU A 76 9.57 -8.14 16.72
N ARG A 77 9.10 -9.19 16.07
CA ARG A 77 9.01 -9.26 14.61
C ARG A 77 8.16 -8.13 14.02
N LEU A 78 7.00 -7.85 14.60
CA LEU A 78 6.17 -6.73 14.16
C LEU A 78 6.89 -5.39 14.33
N ASN A 79 7.58 -5.17 15.46
CA ASN A 79 8.35 -3.96 15.66
C ASN A 79 9.42 -3.77 14.58
N GLU A 80 10.16 -4.82 14.22
CA GLU A 80 11.15 -4.79 13.14
C GLU A 80 10.52 -4.45 11.78
N ILE A 81 9.40 -5.11 11.42
CA ILE A 81 8.66 -4.85 10.18
C ILE A 81 8.22 -3.38 10.12
N TYR A 82 7.68 -2.85 11.23
CA TYR A 82 7.23 -1.46 11.30
C TYR A 82 8.39 -0.46 11.22
N GLU A 83 9.53 -0.74 11.86
CA GLU A 83 10.73 0.09 11.77
C GLU A 83 11.25 0.17 10.33
N LEU A 84 11.35 -0.96 9.63
CA LEU A 84 11.75 -1.00 8.22
C LEU A 84 10.77 -0.23 7.34
N SER A 85 9.47 -0.43 7.56
CA SER A 85 8.41 0.24 6.80
C SER A 85 8.43 1.75 7.00
N ARG A 86 8.67 2.23 8.24
CA ARG A 86 8.82 3.65 8.56
C ARG A 86 9.99 4.29 7.81
N LYS A 87 11.16 3.63 7.80
CA LYS A 87 12.34 4.11 7.07
C LYS A 87 12.06 4.23 5.57
N LYS A 88 11.44 3.22 4.95
CA LYS A 88 11.03 3.28 3.54
C LYS A 88 10.03 4.40 3.26
N MET A 89 9.06 4.58 4.15
CA MET A 89 8.06 5.63 4.01
C MET A 89 8.67 7.03 4.09
N GLN A 90 9.66 7.25 4.96
CA GLN A 90 10.40 8.52 5.05
C GLN A 90 11.14 8.83 3.74
N LEU A 91 11.90 7.86 3.22
CA LEU A 91 12.60 8.00 1.94
C LEU A 91 11.62 8.27 0.78
N SER A 92 10.48 7.60 0.77
CA SER A 92 9.43 7.82 -0.24
C SER A 92 8.88 9.26 -0.18
N VAL A 93 8.67 9.81 1.02
CA VAL A 93 8.23 11.20 1.21
C VAL A 93 9.30 12.18 0.74
N GLU A 94 10.57 11.95 1.07
CA GLU A 94 11.68 12.79 0.62
C GLU A 94 11.80 12.80 -0.90
N ASN A 95 11.75 11.63 -1.53
CA ASN A 95 11.78 11.50 -2.99
C ASN A 95 10.58 12.18 -3.65
N MET A 96 9.38 12.03 -3.07
CA MET A 96 8.17 12.68 -3.55
C MET A 96 8.28 14.20 -3.47
N LYS A 97 8.82 14.73 -2.37
CA LYS A 97 9.09 16.17 -2.20
C LYS A 97 10.08 16.65 -3.25
N MET A 98 11.23 15.98 -3.39
CA MET A 98 12.24 16.36 -4.38
C MET A 98 11.67 16.38 -5.80
N ASN A 99 10.94 15.34 -6.19
CA ASN A 99 10.30 15.27 -7.52
C ASN A 99 9.22 16.34 -7.71
N HIS A 100 8.48 16.68 -6.67
CA HIS A 100 7.52 17.77 -6.69
C HIS A 100 8.24 19.11 -6.88
N ASP A 101 9.24 19.41 -6.05
CA ASP A 101 10.01 20.66 -6.09
C ASP A 101 10.68 20.87 -7.47
N LEU A 102 11.15 19.79 -8.11
CA LEU A 102 11.67 19.83 -9.49
C LEU A 102 10.59 20.13 -10.54
N ARG A 103 9.34 19.74 -10.31
CA ARG A 103 8.22 19.90 -11.25
C ARG A 103 7.43 21.19 -11.03
N VAL A 104 7.54 21.81 -9.85
CA VAL A 104 6.89 23.09 -9.58
C VAL A 104 7.60 24.17 -10.38
N ASN A 105 6.91 24.68 -11.39
CA ASN A 105 7.31 25.91 -12.04
C ASN A 105 6.92 27.07 -11.10
N LEU A 106 7.88 27.60 -10.33
CA LEU A 106 7.64 28.77 -9.49
C LEU A 106 7.37 29.99 -10.38
N HIS A 107 6.10 30.26 -10.66
CA HIS A 107 5.71 31.51 -11.28
C HIS A 107 5.72 32.61 -10.20
N ASN A 108 6.62 33.58 -10.35
CA ASN A 108 6.68 34.74 -9.46
C ASN A 108 5.61 35.74 -9.88
N TYR A 109 4.56 35.88 -9.08
CA TYR A 109 3.49 36.85 -9.33
C TYR A 109 3.91 38.25 -8.88
N THR A 110 3.51 39.24 -9.66
CA THR A 110 3.66 40.66 -9.37
C THR A 110 2.33 41.29 -9.00
N ILE A 111 2.37 42.44 -8.31
CA ILE A 111 1.16 43.18 -7.94
C ILE A 111 0.45 43.63 -9.21
N GLY A 112 -0.75 43.09 -9.47
CA GLY A 112 -1.54 43.35 -10.67
C GLY A 112 -1.81 42.11 -11.54
N ASP A 113 -1.10 41.00 -11.29
CA ASP A 113 -1.31 39.76 -12.04
C ASP A 113 -2.65 39.10 -11.71
N LYS A 114 -3.36 38.65 -12.75
CA LYS A 114 -4.62 37.91 -12.60
C LYS A 114 -4.31 36.44 -12.30
N VAL A 115 -4.74 35.98 -11.12
CA VAL A 115 -4.61 34.59 -10.70
C VAL A 115 -5.98 33.90 -10.68
N TRP A 116 -5.99 32.61 -10.98
CA TRP A 116 -7.20 31.79 -10.86
C TRP A 116 -7.60 31.65 -9.40
N TYR A 117 -8.81 32.09 -9.07
CA TYR A 117 -9.40 31.86 -7.76
C TYR A 117 -10.11 30.50 -7.77
N PHE A 118 -9.57 29.54 -7.01
CA PHE A 118 -10.17 28.22 -6.91
C PHE A 118 -11.19 28.17 -5.76
N ASP A 119 -12.47 28.29 -6.11
CA ASP A 119 -13.61 28.14 -5.19
C ASP A 119 -14.17 26.71 -5.28
N HIS A 120 -14.06 25.95 -4.19
CA HIS A 120 -14.56 24.57 -4.12
C HIS A 120 -16.10 24.49 -4.03
N LYS A 121 -16.82 25.63 -3.94
CA LYS A 121 -18.27 25.65 -3.62
C LYS A 121 -19.19 26.06 -4.79
N ARG A 122 -18.73 26.18 -6.03
CA ARG A 122 -19.61 26.59 -7.15
C ARG A 122 -19.61 25.60 -8.31
N ILE A 123 -20.42 24.55 -8.18
CA ILE A 123 -21.03 23.89 -9.33
C ILE A 123 -22.19 24.81 -9.74
N TYR A 124 -22.02 25.62 -10.78
CA TYR A 124 -23.14 26.31 -11.39
C TYR A 124 -24.01 25.28 -12.12
N PHE A 125 -25.07 24.80 -11.47
CA PHE A 125 -26.28 24.41 -12.16
C PHE A 125 -27.15 25.66 -12.28
N GLY A 126 -27.19 26.24 -13.48
CA GLY A 126 -28.05 27.36 -13.83
C GLY A 126 -28.60 27.11 -15.22
N VAL A 127 -29.93 26.96 -15.26
CA VAL A 127 -30.84 26.69 -16.38
C VAL A 127 -30.57 27.52 -17.62
#